data_AF-A0A4S5BXV4-F1
#
_entry.id   AF-A0A4S5BXV4-F1
#
_cell.length_a   1.000
_cell.length_b   1.000
_cell.length_c   1.000
_cell.angle_alpha   90.00
_cell.angle_beta   90.00
_cell.angle_gamma   90.00
#
_symmetry.space_group_name_H-M   'P 1'
#
loop_
_entity.id
_entity.type
_entity.pdbx_description
1 polymer ?
#
loop_
_entity_poly.entity_id
_entity_poly.type
_entity_poly.pdbx_seq_one_letter_code
_entity_poly.pdbx_strand_id
1 'polypeptide(L)'
;MKVHTQQFSRVTPLALALTSSILLAGCLGGSSEDPFKPNPDNPGTPADTAASCFDNALNYTAGRAIELGYTNYAITPEELRPSAAMIRVLGNAASFEGQTNLLQIEDIRGSILANAVNSWQTDLDTYIQRPIPSTGIVTTVGTVSKTTRNNNTSPAEVTITTIYNPAITDQRRTLRVNQSLTQNLSGTEKRTTPATSNQEAVETSEPFSYARTITFLGKENQSIGTLNVEACRFKTTSAGQPDITEWVYRGQTIRKESNGSLVEQVTGFTPSS
;
A
#
# COMPACT_ATOMS: atom_id res chain seq x y z
N MET A 1 51.46 -19.15 7.48
CA MET A 1 50.54 -17.98 7.48
C MET A 1 49.16 -18.47 7.91
N LYS A 2 48.53 -17.84 8.90
CA LYS A 2 47.12 -18.13 9.27
C LYS A 2 46.23 -17.16 8.48
N VAL A 3 45.35 -17.68 7.63
CA VAL A 3 44.31 -16.87 6.98
C VAL A 3 43.18 -16.66 7.98
N HIS A 4 42.87 -15.41 8.31
CA HIS A 4 41.67 -15.06 9.06
C HIS A 4 40.50 -14.92 8.09
N THR A 5 39.67 -15.95 8.02
CA THR A 5 38.36 -15.86 7.36
C THR A 5 37.45 -15.01 8.22
N GLN A 6 37.32 -13.72 7.91
CA GLN A 6 36.34 -12.86 8.57
C GLN A 6 34.93 -13.34 8.20
N GLN A 7 34.18 -13.81 9.20
CA GLN A 7 32.75 -14.02 9.06
C GLN A 7 32.09 -12.64 8.88
N PHE A 8 31.57 -12.36 7.69
CA PHE A 8 30.69 -11.22 7.51
C PHE A 8 29.40 -11.48 8.29
N SER A 9 29.19 -10.69 9.34
CA SER A 9 27.97 -10.73 10.14
C SER A 9 26.74 -10.57 9.27
N ARG A 10 25.67 -11.27 9.68
CA ARG A 10 24.34 -11.20 9.07
C ARG A 10 23.92 -9.74 8.90
N VAL A 11 23.92 -9.26 7.66
CA VAL A 11 23.20 -8.04 7.30
C VAL A 11 21.72 -8.37 7.45
N THR A 12 21.08 -7.81 8.47
CA THR A 12 19.62 -7.91 8.62
C THR A 12 19.01 -7.27 7.36
N PRO A 13 18.26 -8.00 6.53
CA PRO A 13 17.62 -7.39 5.37
C PRO A 13 16.67 -6.32 5.89
N LEU A 14 16.70 -5.16 5.21
CA LEU A 14 15.85 -4.01 5.52
C LEU A 14 14.43 -4.45 5.81
N ALA A 15 13.83 -3.88 6.86
CA ALA A 15 12.42 -4.05 7.15
C ALA A 15 11.61 -3.84 5.86
N LEU A 16 10.74 -4.82 5.53
CA LEU A 16 9.85 -4.69 4.38
C LEU A 16 9.13 -3.35 4.49
N ALA A 17 9.32 -2.50 3.49
CA ALA A 17 8.48 -1.33 3.30
C ALA A 17 7.07 -1.84 3.03
N LEU A 18 6.26 -1.94 4.07
CA LEU A 18 4.84 -2.26 4.01
C LEU A 18 4.15 -1.21 3.14
N THR A 19 4.04 -1.49 1.84
CA THR A 19 3.35 -0.66 0.86
C THR A 19 1.89 -0.56 1.26
N SER A 20 1.46 0.68 1.49
CA SER A 20 0.18 1.00 2.12
C SER A 20 -1.00 0.90 1.16
N SER A 21 -2.21 0.84 1.74
CA SER A 21 -3.46 1.24 1.08
C SER A 21 -4.20 0.26 0.14
N ILE A 22 -4.02 -1.06 0.23
CA ILE A 22 -4.95 -1.97 -0.48
C ILE A 22 -6.34 -1.94 0.20
N LEU A 23 -7.38 -1.76 -0.61
CA LEU A 23 -8.79 -1.50 -0.27
C LEU A 23 -9.57 -2.86 -0.04
N LEU A 24 -9.93 -3.22 1.24
CA LEU A 24 -10.36 -4.52 1.93
C LEU A 24 -11.86 -4.86 2.32
N ALA A 25 -12.48 -6.08 2.12
CA ALA A 25 -13.96 -6.39 2.27
C ALA A 25 -14.53 -7.86 2.39
N GLY A 26 -15.87 -8.02 2.19
CA GLY A 26 -16.70 -9.26 2.25
C GLY A 26 -17.58 -9.63 1.02
N CYS A 27 -18.34 -10.73 1.04
CA CYS A 27 -18.83 -11.59 2.16
C CYS A 27 -18.94 -13.09 1.71
N LEU A 28 -19.51 -14.10 2.41
CA LEU A 28 -20.44 -14.23 3.57
C LEU A 28 -20.36 -15.69 4.16
N GLY A 29 -20.71 -15.92 5.43
CA GLY A 29 -21.31 -17.22 5.90
C GLY A 29 -20.93 -17.74 7.30
N GLY A 30 -21.85 -17.71 8.28
CA GLY A 30 -21.69 -18.49 9.55
C GLY A 30 -22.38 -18.03 10.87
N SER A 31 -23.71 -17.91 10.91
CA SER A 31 -24.64 -17.92 12.09
C SER A 31 -24.43 -17.08 13.38
N SER A 32 -25.58 -16.54 13.83
CA SER A 32 -25.98 -16.00 15.15
C SER A 32 -25.45 -14.62 15.59
N GLU A 33 -26.43 -13.71 15.78
CA GLU A 33 -26.34 -12.28 16.08
C GLU A 33 -25.71 -11.41 14.98
N ASP A 34 -26.49 -10.43 14.51
CA ASP A 34 -26.19 -9.60 13.33
C ASP A 34 -25.76 -8.19 13.79
N PRO A 35 -24.44 -7.88 13.85
CA PRO A 35 -23.95 -6.56 14.23
C PRO A 35 -24.14 -5.50 13.12
N PHE A 36 -24.73 -5.87 11.97
CA PHE A 36 -24.97 -4.98 10.83
C PHE A 36 -26.40 -4.46 10.75
N LYS A 37 -27.31 -4.87 11.67
CA LYS A 37 -28.59 -4.16 11.82
C LYS A 37 -28.30 -2.70 12.19
N PRO A 38 -28.75 -1.71 11.40
CA PRO A 38 -28.69 -0.32 11.80
C PRO A 38 -29.42 -0.16 13.13
N ASN A 39 -28.85 0.59 14.07
CA ASN A 39 -29.61 1.00 15.24
C ASN A 39 -30.83 1.81 14.74
N PRO A 40 -32.08 1.32 14.93
CA PRO A 40 -33.26 2.01 14.43
C PRO A 40 -33.43 3.41 15.06
N ASP A 41 -32.83 3.63 16.24
CA ASP A 41 -32.90 4.90 16.98
C ASP A 41 -31.89 5.94 16.46
N ASN A 42 -30.92 5.56 15.62
CA ASN A 42 -30.02 6.51 14.96
C ASN A 42 -29.50 5.97 13.60
N PRO A 43 -30.29 6.11 12.52
CA PRO A 43 -29.86 5.77 11.16
C PRO A 43 -28.93 6.85 10.61
N GLY A 44 -27.70 6.92 11.17
CA GLY A 44 -26.70 7.92 10.82
C GLY A 44 -26.52 8.06 9.30
N THR A 45 -26.43 9.31 8.84
CA THR A 45 -26.48 9.68 7.43
C THR A 45 -25.33 9.07 6.61
N PRO A 46 -25.43 8.98 5.28
CA PRO A 46 -24.32 8.53 4.43
C PRO A 46 -23.01 9.31 4.64
N ALA A 47 -23.08 10.55 5.14
CA ALA A 47 -21.92 11.39 5.46
C ALA A 47 -21.04 10.84 6.61
N ASP A 48 -21.59 9.95 7.44
CA ASP A 48 -20.92 9.34 8.60
C ASP A 48 -20.01 8.15 8.21
N THR A 49 -20.02 7.77 6.94
CA THR A 49 -19.12 6.74 6.38
C THR A 49 -17.84 7.37 5.86
N ALA A 50 -16.79 6.55 5.73
CA ALA A 50 -15.54 7.00 5.11
C ALA A 50 -15.63 7.21 3.58
N ALA A 51 -16.79 7.00 2.95
CA ALA A 51 -16.95 6.99 1.50
C ALA A 51 -16.43 8.25 0.78
N SER A 52 -16.63 9.43 1.39
CA SER A 52 -16.18 10.73 0.85
C SER A 52 -14.67 10.82 0.65
N CYS A 53 -13.89 10.02 1.38
CA CYS A 53 -12.44 10.00 1.26
C CYS A 53 -11.93 9.10 0.13
N PHE A 54 -12.82 8.40 -0.57
CA PHE A 54 -12.53 7.54 -1.71
C PHE A 54 -13.17 8.04 -3.01
N ASP A 55 -13.51 9.33 -3.10
CA ASP A 55 -13.81 10.01 -4.36
C ASP A 55 -12.58 9.93 -5.25
N ASN A 56 -12.66 9.04 -6.24
CA ASN A 56 -11.49 8.37 -6.77
C ASN A 56 -10.77 9.30 -7.76
N ALA A 57 -9.65 9.90 -7.34
CA ALA A 57 -8.93 10.87 -8.16
C ALA A 57 -8.45 10.32 -9.53
N LEU A 58 -8.27 8.99 -9.63
CA LEU A 58 -7.93 8.31 -10.89
C LEU A 58 -9.16 7.91 -11.72
N ASN A 59 -10.35 7.87 -11.12
CA ASN A 59 -11.60 7.33 -11.67
C ASN A 59 -11.43 6.02 -12.48
N TYR A 60 -10.44 5.20 -12.12
CA TYR A 60 -10.07 3.94 -12.80
C TYR A 60 -9.99 4.04 -14.34
N THR A 61 -9.63 5.21 -14.86
CA THR A 61 -9.60 5.48 -16.30
C THR A 61 -8.15 5.46 -16.79
N ALA A 62 -7.86 4.67 -17.82
CA ALA A 62 -6.50 4.52 -18.37
C ALA A 62 -5.89 5.88 -18.76
N GLY A 63 -4.61 6.07 -18.45
CA GLY A 63 -3.88 7.32 -18.65
C GLY A 63 -4.07 8.38 -17.57
N ARG A 64 -4.99 8.19 -16.60
CA ARG A 64 -5.07 9.05 -15.41
C ARG A 64 -3.89 8.79 -14.48
N ALA A 65 -3.33 9.87 -13.95
CA ALA A 65 -2.26 9.84 -12.97
C ALA A 65 -2.52 10.81 -11.80
N ILE A 66 -1.82 10.60 -10.69
CA ILE A 66 -1.64 11.54 -9.59
C ILE A 66 -0.15 11.60 -9.30
N GLU A 67 0.41 12.80 -9.31
CA GLU A 67 1.75 13.06 -8.81
C GLU A 67 1.66 13.49 -7.34
N LEU A 68 2.48 12.87 -6.49
CA LEU A 68 2.59 13.14 -5.07
C LEU A 68 4.03 13.53 -4.74
N GLY A 69 4.21 14.70 -4.11
CA GLY A 69 5.43 14.98 -3.36
C GLY A 69 5.26 14.44 -1.94
N TYR A 70 6.27 13.78 -1.38
CA TYR A 70 6.21 13.29 0.00
C TYR A 70 7.55 13.38 0.74
N THR A 71 7.49 13.32 2.07
CA THR A 71 8.63 13.21 2.98
C THR A 71 8.52 11.89 3.74
N ASN A 72 9.58 11.08 3.70
CA ASN A 72 9.66 9.81 4.40
C ASN A 72 10.53 9.97 5.66
N TYR A 73 9.89 9.89 6.82
CA TYR A 73 10.47 10.09 8.15
C TYR A 73 11.01 8.80 8.79
N ALA A 74 10.85 7.63 8.13
CA ALA A 74 11.49 6.39 8.56
C ALA A 74 12.99 6.31 8.19
N ILE A 75 13.48 7.27 7.41
CA ILE A 75 14.89 7.43 7.03
C ILE A 75 15.51 8.52 7.93
N THR A 76 16.81 8.46 8.18
CA THR A 76 17.48 9.36 9.15
C THR A 76 17.38 10.84 8.74
N PRO A 77 17.40 11.80 9.70
CA PRO A 77 17.18 13.22 9.41
C PRO A 77 18.10 13.84 8.34
N GLU A 78 19.33 13.34 8.23
CA GLU A 78 20.34 13.81 7.26
C GLU A 78 20.06 13.32 5.82
N GLU A 79 19.20 12.31 5.68
CA GLU A 79 18.80 11.69 4.41
C GLU A 79 17.39 12.12 3.96
N LEU A 80 16.71 13.01 4.71
CA LEU A 80 15.41 13.57 4.37
C LEU A 80 15.47 14.40 3.08
N ARG A 81 15.17 13.76 1.95
CA ARG A 81 14.96 14.40 0.65
C ARG A 81 13.47 14.37 0.29
N PRO A 82 12.95 15.40 -0.42
CA PRO A 82 11.65 15.30 -1.07
C PRO A 82 11.66 14.10 -2.02
N SER A 83 10.76 13.16 -1.78
CA SER A 83 10.54 12.01 -2.66
C SER A 83 9.32 12.29 -3.53
N ALA A 84 9.31 11.71 -4.72
CA ALA A 84 8.17 11.79 -5.64
C ALA A 84 7.55 10.41 -5.79
N ALA A 85 6.22 10.37 -5.79
CA ALA A 85 5.45 9.21 -6.23
C ALA A 85 4.57 9.59 -7.42
N MET A 86 4.43 8.69 -8.38
CA MET A 86 3.46 8.81 -9.47
C MET A 86 2.57 7.57 -9.45
N ILE A 87 1.27 7.79 -9.24
CA ILE A 87 0.27 6.72 -9.23
C ILE A 87 -0.57 6.85 -10.49
N ARG A 88 -0.56 5.86 -11.39
CA ARG A 88 -1.28 5.92 -12.67
C ARG A 88 -2.02 4.65 -13.03
N VAL A 89 -3.11 4.78 -13.78
CA VAL A 89 -3.86 3.65 -14.35
C VAL A 89 -3.30 3.32 -15.72
N LEU A 90 -2.66 2.17 -15.87
CA LEU A 90 -2.01 1.77 -17.13
C LEU A 90 -3.03 1.28 -18.17
N GLY A 91 -4.03 0.51 -17.76
CA GLY A 91 -4.99 -0.10 -18.68
C GLY A 91 -6.01 -1.00 -17.99
N ASN A 92 -6.93 -1.56 -18.78
CA ASN A 92 -8.08 -2.35 -18.32
C ASN A 92 -8.18 -3.75 -18.98
N ALA A 93 -7.06 -4.23 -19.52
CA ALA A 93 -6.91 -5.52 -20.21
C ALA A 93 -5.70 -6.32 -19.67
N ALA A 94 -5.25 -6.02 -18.46
CA ALA A 94 -4.11 -6.70 -17.85
C ALA A 94 -4.46 -8.16 -17.48
N SER A 95 -3.42 -9.00 -17.39
CA SER A 95 -3.51 -10.36 -16.92
C SER A 95 -2.47 -10.61 -15.81
N PHE A 96 -2.86 -11.40 -14.81
CA PHE A 96 -2.02 -11.72 -13.65
C PHE A 96 -2.41 -13.10 -13.11
N GLU A 97 -1.42 -14.01 -13.00
CA GLU A 97 -1.58 -15.38 -12.47
C GLU A 97 -2.85 -16.11 -12.98
N GLY A 98 -3.07 -16.07 -14.29
CA GLY A 98 -4.19 -16.73 -14.98
C GLY A 98 -5.51 -15.93 -15.00
N GLN A 99 -5.65 -14.87 -14.21
CA GLN A 99 -6.79 -13.95 -14.30
C GLN A 99 -6.55 -12.92 -15.41
N THR A 100 -7.63 -12.47 -16.06
CA THR A 100 -7.60 -11.57 -17.24
C THR A 100 -8.62 -10.45 -17.10
N ASN A 101 -8.56 -9.43 -17.98
CA ASN A 101 -9.42 -8.24 -17.96
C ASN A 101 -9.31 -7.43 -16.65
N LEU A 102 -8.13 -7.47 -16.03
CA LEU A 102 -7.80 -6.71 -14.84
C LEU A 102 -7.44 -5.27 -15.22
N LEU A 103 -7.65 -4.37 -14.26
CA LEU A 103 -7.09 -3.02 -14.29
C LEU A 103 -5.76 -3.03 -13.55
N GLN A 104 -4.74 -2.45 -14.17
CA GLN A 104 -3.40 -2.32 -13.58
C GLN A 104 -3.18 -0.86 -13.14
N ILE A 105 -2.85 -0.70 -11.87
CA ILE A 105 -2.43 0.58 -11.26
C ILE A 105 -0.95 0.45 -10.94
N GLU A 106 -0.16 1.41 -11.37
CA GLU A 106 1.27 1.48 -11.09
C GLU A 106 1.51 2.65 -10.11
N ASP A 107 2.18 2.40 -8.98
CA ASP A 107 2.70 3.40 -8.04
C ASP A 107 4.23 3.36 -8.09
N ILE A 108 4.84 4.30 -8.81
CA ILE A 108 6.29 4.48 -8.88
C ILE A 108 6.72 5.42 -7.77
N ARG A 109 7.58 4.97 -6.85
CA ARG A 109 8.13 5.75 -5.74
C ARG A 109 9.65 5.86 -5.86
N GLY A 110 10.16 7.09 -5.98
CA GLY A 110 11.59 7.37 -6.06
C GLY A 110 12.14 8.04 -4.79
N SER A 111 13.27 7.54 -4.27
CA SER A 111 14.06 8.20 -3.23
C SER A 111 15.52 8.31 -3.63
N ILE A 112 16.07 9.52 -3.50
CA ILE A 112 17.48 9.83 -3.76
C ILE A 112 18.15 10.06 -2.41
N LEU A 113 19.13 9.23 -2.04
CA LEU A 113 19.88 9.46 -0.80
C LEU A 113 20.79 10.69 -0.96
N ALA A 114 21.02 11.41 0.14
CA ALA A 114 21.66 12.73 0.13
C ALA A 114 23.04 12.80 -0.56
N ASN A 115 23.72 11.66 -0.68
CA ASN A 115 25.08 11.51 -1.18
C ASN A 115 25.19 11.11 -2.67
N ALA A 116 24.07 11.06 -3.42
CA ALA A 116 23.97 10.85 -4.88
C ALA A 116 24.55 9.54 -5.49
N VAL A 117 25.40 8.79 -4.78
CA VAL A 117 25.99 7.52 -5.26
C VAL A 117 25.01 6.34 -5.17
N ASN A 118 23.92 6.49 -4.41
CA ASN A 118 22.84 5.50 -4.29
C ASN A 118 21.48 6.19 -4.45
N SER A 119 20.61 5.65 -5.31
CA SER A 119 19.17 5.90 -5.26
C SER A 119 18.40 4.59 -5.17
N TRP A 120 17.16 4.69 -4.70
CA TRP A 120 16.22 3.58 -4.64
C TRP A 120 14.95 3.99 -5.35
N GLN A 121 14.46 3.10 -6.22
CA GLN A 121 13.14 3.23 -6.83
C GLN A 121 12.35 1.96 -6.51
N THR A 122 11.10 2.13 -6.10
CA THR A 122 10.15 1.03 -5.95
C THR A 122 8.99 1.26 -6.89
N ASP A 123 8.83 0.36 -7.86
CA ASP A 123 7.68 0.33 -8.77
C ASP A 123 6.70 -0.73 -8.25
N LEU A 124 5.48 -0.32 -7.93
CA LEU A 124 4.43 -1.21 -7.43
C LEU A 124 3.28 -1.30 -8.44
N ASP A 125 3.20 -2.41 -9.16
CA ASP A 125 2.02 -2.79 -9.92
C ASP A 125 0.98 -3.44 -8.99
N THR A 126 -0.25 -2.96 -9.05
CA THR A 126 -1.43 -3.52 -8.36
C THR A 126 -2.47 -3.94 -9.39
N TYR A 127 -2.85 -5.22 -9.35
CA TYR A 127 -3.81 -5.80 -10.28
C TYR A 127 -5.19 -5.93 -9.61
N ILE A 128 -6.16 -5.15 -10.09
CA ILE A 128 -7.53 -5.15 -9.55
C ILE A 128 -8.53 -5.68 -10.59
N GLN A 129 -9.53 -6.41 -10.12
CA GLN A 129 -10.76 -6.63 -10.88
C GLN A 129 -11.48 -5.28 -11.05
N ARG A 130 -12.19 -5.11 -12.17
CA ARG A 130 -12.88 -3.85 -12.47
C ARG A 130 -13.83 -3.47 -11.31
N PRO A 131 -13.68 -2.28 -10.71
CA PRO A 131 -14.52 -1.89 -9.59
C PRO A 131 -15.99 -1.77 -10.01
N ILE A 132 -16.89 -2.19 -9.13
CA ILE A 132 -18.33 -2.13 -9.36
C ILE A 132 -18.78 -0.68 -9.16
N PRO A 133 -19.25 0.06 -10.20
CA PRO A 133 -19.41 1.51 -10.09
C PRO A 133 -20.43 1.96 -9.04
N SER A 134 -21.48 1.17 -8.80
CA SER A 134 -22.53 1.48 -7.82
C SER A 134 -22.10 1.31 -6.37
N THR A 135 -21.02 0.58 -6.09
CA THR A 135 -20.51 0.33 -4.74
C THR A 135 -19.12 0.92 -4.51
N GLY A 136 -18.38 1.21 -5.59
CA GLY A 136 -16.98 1.64 -5.56
C GLY A 136 -16.03 0.64 -4.90
N ILE A 137 -16.46 -0.62 -4.83
CA ILE A 137 -15.71 -1.74 -4.25
C ILE A 137 -14.62 -2.19 -5.24
N VAL A 138 -13.43 -2.45 -4.73
CA VAL A 138 -12.21 -2.78 -5.51
C VAL A 138 -11.69 -4.16 -5.09
N THR A 139 -11.54 -5.11 -6.01
CA THR A 139 -10.94 -6.42 -5.66
C THR A 139 -9.52 -6.53 -6.19
N THR A 140 -8.54 -6.58 -5.30
CA THR A 140 -7.12 -6.77 -5.62
C THR A 140 -6.80 -8.25 -5.70
N VAL A 141 -6.26 -8.67 -6.83
CA VAL A 141 -5.83 -10.05 -7.10
C VAL A 141 -4.40 -10.29 -6.62
N GLY A 142 -3.55 -9.27 -6.74
CA GLY A 142 -2.15 -9.34 -6.34
C GLY A 142 -1.39 -8.07 -6.68
N THR A 143 -0.11 -8.09 -6.35
CA THR A 143 0.82 -6.98 -6.56
C THR A 143 2.17 -7.50 -7.04
N VAL A 144 2.87 -6.70 -7.84
CA VAL A 144 4.29 -6.90 -8.18
C VAL A 144 5.04 -5.65 -7.75
N SER A 145 5.91 -5.78 -6.76
CA SER A 145 6.81 -4.73 -6.31
C SER A 145 8.21 -4.99 -6.84
N LYS A 146 8.78 -4.06 -7.59
CA LYS A 146 10.19 -4.09 -8.03
C LYS A 146 10.95 -3.00 -7.30
N THR A 147 11.93 -3.36 -6.48
CA THR A 147 12.79 -2.39 -5.81
C THR A 147 14.18 -2.42 -6.43
N THR A 148 14.54 -1.34 -7.10
CA THR A 148 15.83 -1.18 -7.80
C THR A 148 16.72 -0.23 -7.03
N ARG A 149 17.87 -0.74 -6.59
CA ARG A 149 18.99 0.05 -6.07
C ARG A 149 19.88 0.46 -7.23
N ASN A 150 19.88 1.74 -7.56
CA ASN A 150 20.84 2.30 -8.51
C ASN A 150 22.10 2.74 -7.76
N ASN A 151 23.25 2.18 -8.11
CA ASN A 151 24.56 2.67 -7.68
C ASN A 151 25.60 2.34 -8.77
N ASN A 152 26.74 3.03 -8.73
CA ASN A 152 27.74 2.98 -9.81
C ASN A 152 28.56 1.67 -9.87
N THR A 153 28.33 0.69 -8.98
CA THR A 153 29.19 -0.51 -8.84
C THR A 153 28.44 -1.83 -8.94
N SER A 154 27.17 -1.88 -8.55
CA SER A 154 26.30 -3.05 -8.69
C SER A 154 24.83 -2.61 -8.56
N PRO A 155 24.13 -2.32 -9.68
CA PRO A 155 22.68 -2.19 -9.63
C PRO A 155 22.07 -3.52 -9.20
N ALA A 156 21.11 -3.47 -8.29
CA ALA A 156 20.42 -4.64 -7.77
C ALA A 156 18.92 -4.38 -7.76
N GLU A 157 18.16 -5.21 -8.48
CA GLU A 157 16.70 -5.25 -8.44
C GLU A 157 16.26 -6.35 -7.48
N VAL A 158 15.13 -6.20 -6.80
CA VAL A 158 14.44 -7.31 -6.13
C VAL A 158 12.97 -7.23 -6.53
N THR A 159 12.45 -8.32 -7.09
CA THR A 159 11.02 -8.44 -7.41
C THR A 159 10.32 -9.24 -6.32
N ILE A 160 9.20 -8.72 -5.81
CA ILE A 160 8.30 -9.40 -4.90
C ILE A 160 6.91 -9.43 -5.55
N THR A 161 6.43 -10.63 -5.85
CA THR A 161 5.10 -10.87 -6.43
C THR A 161 4.20 -11.50 -5.37
N THR A 162 3.19 -10.77 -4.94
CA THR A 162 2.19 -11.23 -3.95
C THR A 162 0.91 -11.62 -4.68
N ILE A 163 0.45 -12.84 -4.45
CA ILE A 163 -0.74 -13.43 -5.08
C ILE A 163 -1.75 -13.72 -3.99
N TYR A 164 -2.90 -13.06 -4.01
CA TYR A 164 -3.93 -13.24 -2.98
C TYR A 164 -4.89 -14.37 -3.35
N ASN A 165 -5.11 -15.30 -2.42
CA ASN A 165 -6.07 -16.38 -2.56
C ASN A 165 -6.84 -16.58 -1.24
N PRO A 166 -8.15 -16.22 -1.18
CA PRO A 166 -8.91 -15.55 -2.24
C PRO A 166 -8.39 -14.13 -2.54
N ALA A 167 -8.74 -13.59 -3.71
CA ALA A 167 -8.54 -12.18 -4.02
C ALA A 167 -9.33 -11.28 -3.03
N ILE A 168 -8.87 -10.04 -2.81
CA ILE A 168 -9.32 -9.21 -1.69
C ILE A 168 -10.01 -7.90 -2.14
N THR A 169 -11.32 -7.81 -1.88
CA THR A 169 -12.38 -6.80 -2.23
C THR A 169 -12.31 -5.49 -1.36
N ASP A 170 -13.03 -4.36 -1.57
CA ASP A 170 -13.05 -3.15 -0.63
C ASP A 170 -14.34 -2.86 0.21
N GLN A 171 -14.14 -2.42 1.46
CA GLN A 171 -15.10 -1.89 2.43
C GLN A 171 -14.52 -0.79 3.35
N ARG A 172 -13.26 -0.34 3.22
CA ARG A 172 -12.79 0.80 4.05
C ARG A 172 -13.71 2.01 3.88
N ARG A 173 -14.25 2.19 2.66
CA ARG A 173 -15.24 3.21 2.31
C ARG A 173 -16.63 3.03 2.95
N THR A 174 -17.01 1.83 3.39
CA THR A 174 -18.33 1.57 4.01
C THR A 174 -18.31 1.64 5.53
N LEU A 175 -17.12 1.71 6.15
CA LEU A 175 -17.00 1.84 7.61
C LEU A 175 -17.60 3.15 8.09
N ARG A 176 -18.41 3.07 9.16
CA ARG A 176 -18.83 4.20 10.00
C ARG A 176 -17.76 4.48 11.06
N VAL A 177 -17.81 5.66 11.67
CA VAL A 177 -16.86 6.05 12.73
C VAL A 177 -16.85 5.02 13.87
N ASN A 178 -15.65 4.64 14.32
CA ASN A 178 -15.32 3.56 15.26
C ASN A 178 -15.70 2.14 14.82
N GLN A 179 -16.28 1.95 13.64
CA GLN A 179 -16.51 0.62 13.08
C GLN A 179 -15.17 0.00 12.63
N SER A 180 -15.05 -1.30 12.87
CA SER A 180 -13.87 -2.09 12.49
C SER A 180 -14.22 -3.19 11.50
N LEU A 181 -13.24 -3.56 10.68
CA LEU A 181 -13.30 -4.67 9.73
C LEU A 181 -12.05 -5.54 9.91
N THR A 182 -12.25 -6.80 10.24
CA THR A 182 -11.18 -7.81 10.26
C THR A 182 -11.04 -8.47 8.90
N GLN A 183 -9.81 -8.54 8.39
CA GLN A 183 -9.45 -9.14 7.11
C GLN A 183 -8.46 -10.28 7.38
N ASN A 184 -8.84 -11.49 7.00
CA ASN A 184 -7.93 -12.63 6.92
C ASN A 184 -7.32 -12.62 5.52
N LEU A 185 -6.00 -12.46 5.45
CA LEU A 185 -5.24 -12.38 4.22
C LEU A 185 -4.42 -13.65 4.06
N SER A 186 -4.54 -14.30 2.91
CA SER A 186 -3.81 -15.51 2.56
C SER A 186 -3.40 -15.51 1.10
N GLY A 187 -2.35 -16.25 0.78
CA GLY A 187 -1.80 -16.27 -0.56
C GLY A 187 -0.38 -16.80 -0.63
N THR A 188 0.32 -16.42 -1.68
CA THR A 188 1.73 -16.77 -1.91
C THR A 188 2.54 -15.51 -2.21
N GLU A 189 3.69 -15.36 -1.57
CA GLU A 189 4.72 -14.38 -1.95
C GLU A 189 5.84 -15.11 -2.71
N LYS A 190 6.07 -14.71 -3.96
CA LYS A 190 7.26 -15.08 -4.73
C LYS A 190 8.27 -13.94 -4.64
N ARG A 191 9.52 -14.22 -4.32
CA ARG A 191 10.62 -13.25 -4.27
C ARG A 191 11.72 -13.71 -5.21
N THR A 192 12.06 -12.88 -6.18
CA THR A 192 13.12 -13.12 -7.16
C THR A 192 14.26 -12.15 -6.89
N THR A 193 15.45 -12.70 -6.59
CA THR A 193 16.69 -11.97 -6.39
C THR A 193 17.63 -12.29 -7.57
N PRO A 194 18.13 -11.29 -8.32
CA PRO A 194 18.97 -11.50 -9.49
C PRO A 194 20.34 -12.05 -9.11
N ALA A 195 20.99 -12.69 -10.08
CA ALA A 195 22.36 -13.14 -9.95
C ALA A 195 23.31 -11.97 -9.68
N THR A 196 24.31 -12.20 -8.85
CA THR A 196 25.49 -11.32 -8.73
C THR A 196 26.68 -11.98 -9.42
N SER A 197 27.83 -11.31 -9.52
CA SER A 197 29.03 -11.92 -10.13
C SER A 197 29.49 -13.24 -9.47
N ASN A 198 29.03 -13.49 -8.23
CA ASN A 198 29.50 -14.59 -7.39
C ASN A 198 28.35 -15.52 -6.91
N GLN A 199 27.10 -15.26 -7.31
CA GLN A 199 25.91 -16.02 -6.88
C GLN A 199 24.87 -16.08 -8.00
N GLU A 200 24.27 -17.26 -8.20
CA GLU A 200 23.13 -17.43 -9.13
C GLU A 200 21.89 -16.67 -8.65
N ALA A 201 20.93 -16.46 -9.56
CA ALA A 201 19.64 -15.89 -9.21
C ALA A 201 18.86 -16.86 -8.32
N VAL A 202 18.16 -16.33 -7.32
CA VAL A 202 17.37 -17.12 -6.36
C VAL A 202 15.91 -16.69 -6.43
N GLU A 203 15.02 -17.66 -6.63
CA GLU A 203 13.59 -17.48 -6.46
C GLU A 203 13.10 -18.31 -5.26
N THR A 204 12.39 -17.65 -4.35
CA THR A 204 11.70 -18.30 -3.22
C THR A 204 10.20 -18.05 -3.34
N SER A 205 9.39 -19.07 -3.08
CA SER A 205 7.93 -18.98 -3.09
C SER A 205 7.37 -19.51 -1.78
N GLU A 206 6.84 -18.62 -0.95
CA GLU A 206 6.35 -18.96 0.39
C GLU A 206 4.85 -18.64 0.54
N PRO A 207 4.05 -19.55 1.12
CA PRO A 207 2.67 -19.24 1.47
C PRO A 207 2.63 -18.30 2.68
N PHE A 208 1.70 -17.35 2.68
CA PHE A 208 1.44 -16.50 3.85
C PHE A 208 -0.02 -16.62 4.30
N SER A 209 -0.23 -16.41 5.60
CA SER A 209 -1.55 -16.17 6.17
C SER A 209 -1.43 -15.28 7.40
N TYR A 210 -2.21 -14.20 7.46
CA TYR A 210 -2.28 -13.32 8.64
C TYR A 210 -3.62 -12.59 8.70
N ALA A 211 -4.01 -12.16 9.90
CA ALA A 211 -5.21 -11.35 10.12
C ALA A 211 -4.83 -9.91 10.45
N ARG A 212 -5.56 -8.94 9.90
CA ARG A 212 -5.46 -7.52 10.29
C ARG A 212 -6.85 -6.94 10.56
N THR A 213 -6.95 -6.01 11.49
CA THR A 213 -8.18 -5.28 11.79
C THR A 213 -8.01 -3.81 11.42
N ILE A 214 -8.92 -3.28 10.62
CA ILE A 214 -8.94 -1.88 10.20
C ILE A 214 -10.13 -1.17 10.86
N THR A 215 -9.86 -0.16 11.67
CA THR A 215 -10.87 0.69 12.32
C THR A 215 -10.89 2.07 11.66
N PHE A 216 -12.07 2.56 11.27
CA PHE A 216 -12.23 3.95 10.85
C PHE A 216 -12.38 4.84 12.09
N LEU A 217 -11.43 5.74 12.35
CA LEU A 217 -11.41 6.60 13.53
C LEU A 217 -12.18 7.92 13.35
N GLY A 218 -12.68 8.18 12.14
CA GLY A 218 -13.35 9.44 11.79
C GLY A 218 -12.53 10.30 10.81
N LYS A 219 -13.02 11.51 10.59
CA LYS A 219 -12.42 12.45 9.62
C LYS A 219 -11.59 13.51 10.35
N GLU A 220 -10.48 13.91 9.76
CA GLU A 220 -9.54 14.86 10.34
C GLU A 220 -9.01 15.79 9.23
N ASN A 221 -8.95 17.09 9.50
CA ASN A 221 -8.32 18.03 8.57
C ASN A 221 -6.80 17.78 8.54
N GLN A 222 -6.22 17.64 7.35
CA GLN A 222 -4.78 17.50 7.13
C GLN A 222 -4.32 18.56 6.13
N SER A 223 -3.06 19.01 6.27
CA SER A 223 -2.44 19.96 5.35
C SER A 223 -1.48 19.25 4.40
N ILE A 224 -1.63 19.52 3.10
CA ILE A 224 -0.77 19.07 2.01
C ILE A 224 -0.20 20.32 1.34
N GLY A 225 1.00 20.74 1.75
CA GLY A 225 1.56 22.03 1.34
C GLY A 225 0.64 23.18 1.78
N THR A 226 0.10 23.94 0.82
CA THR A 226 -0.87 25.03 1.08
C THR A 226 -2.34 24.58 1.05
N LEU A 227 -2.62 23.33 0.66
CA LEU A 227 -3.98 22.79 0.60
C LEU A 227 -4.38 22.20 1.96
N ASN A 228 -5.57 22.52 2.45
CA ASN A 228 -6.18 21.84 3.59
C ASN A 228 -7.30 20.92 3.08
N VAL A 229 -7.31 19.67 3.51
CA VAL A 229 -8.27 18.65 3.09
C VAL A 229 -8.85 17.91 4.29
N GLU A 230 -10.13 17.53 4.21
CA GLU A 230 -10.70 16.53 5.12
C GLU A 230 -10.28 15.14 4.66
N ALA A 231 -9.59 14.39 5.53
CA ALA A 231 -9.09 13.05 5.26
C ALA A 231 -9.66 12.03 6.26
N CYS A 232 -9.88 10.79 5.81
CA CYS A 232 -10.38 9.72 6.67
C CYS A 232 -9.22 9.04 7.38
N ARG A 233 -9.26 9.05 8.71
CA ARG A 233 -8.24 8.42 9.55
C ARG A 233 -8.61 6.96 9.83
N PHE A 234 -7.71 6.05 9.50
CA PHE A 234 -7.84 4.62 9.77
C PHE A 234 -6.71 4.15 10.69
N LYS A 235 -7.01 3.22 11.58
CA LYS A 235 -6.00 2.45 12.32
C LYS A 235 -6.05 1.00 11.84
N THR A 236 -4.89 0.44 11.51
CA THR A 236 -4.70 -0.97 11.18
C THR A 236 -3.86 -1.64 12.25
N THR A 237 -4.35 -2.74 12.83
CA THR A 237 -3.65 -3.56 13.82
C THR A 237 -3.47 -4.98 13.27
N SER A 238 -2.34 -5.63 13.57
CA SER A 238 -2.07 -7.01 13.16
C SER A 238 -1.13 -7.68 14.18
N ALA A 239 -1.29 -8.98 14.40
CA ALA A 239 -0.53 -9.70 15.41
C ALA A 239 0.99 -9.69 15.10
N GLY A 240 1.80 -9.25 16.07
CA GLY A 240 3.26 -9.18 15.94
C GLY A 240 3.76 -8.09 14.98
N GLN A 241 2.90 -7.18 14.53
CA GLN A 241 3.25 -6.04 13.67
C GLN A 241 2.99 -4.71 14.40
N PRO A 242 3.66 -3.61 14.04
CA PRO A 242 3.35 -2.30 14.59
C PRO A 242 1.95 -1.84 14.15
N ASP A 243 1.29 -1.07 15.02
CA ASP A 243 0.02 -0.42 14.68
C ASP A 243 0.27 0.68 13.65
N ILE A 244 -0.42 0.62 12.52
CA ILE A 244 -0.31 1.63 11.45
C ILE A 244 -1.53 2.55 11.51
N THR A 245 -1.33 3.87 11.49
CA THR A 245 -2.42 4.85 11.33
C THR A 245 -2.23 5.60 10.01
N GLU A 246 -3.28 5.64 9.19
CA GLU A 246 -3.26 6.23 7.84
C GLU A 246 -4.34 7.31 7.73
N TRP A 247 -4.04 8.43 7.09
CA TRP A 247 -5.04 9.42 6.66
C TRP A 247 -5.19 9.32 5.16
N VAL A 248 -6.42 9.05 4.70
CA VAL A 248 -6.75 8.80 3.30
C VAL A 248 -7.55 9.97 2.72
N TYR A 249 -7.11 10.49 1.57
CA TYR A 249 -7.80 11.52 0.80
C TYR A 249 -7.82 11.12 -0.69
N ARG A 250 -9.01 11.17 -1.31
CA ARG A 250 -9.27 10.73 -2.70
C ARG A 250 -8.74 9.33 -3.05
N GLY A 251 -8.80 8.42 -2.07
CA GLY A 251 -8.30 7.04 -2.16
C GLY A 251 -6.81 6.87 -1.89
N GLN A 252 -6.04 7.94 -1.73
CA GLN A 252 -4.60 7.90 -1.48
C GLN A 252 -4.26 8.19 -0.03
N THR A 253 -3.28 7.46 0.53
CA THR A 253 -2.75 7.76 1.87
C THR A 253 -1.86 9.00 1.79
N ILE A 254 -2.24 10.06 2.50
CA ILE A 254 -1.54 11.35 2.53
C ILE A 254 -0.69 11.55 3.79
N ARG A 255 -0.89 10.72 4.82
CA ARG A 255 -0.06 10.65 6.03
C ARG A 255 -0.11 9.24 6.58
N LYS A 256 1.03 8.76 7.09
CA LYS A 256 1.20 7.45 7.72
C LYS A 256 2.00 7.58 9.00
N GLU A 257 1.52 6.94 10.05
CA GLU A 257 2.20 6.74 11.33
C GLU A 257 2.36 5.25 11.63
N SER A 258 3.42 4.90 12.35
CA SER A 258 3.68 3.56 12.88
C SER A 258 3.95 3.68 14.38
N ASN A 259 3.14 3.00 15.21
CA ASN A 259 3.13 3.14 16.67
C ASN A 259 3.11 4.61 17.15
N GLY A 260 2.37 5.49 16.44
CA GLY A 260 2.27 6.93 16.73
C GLY A 260 3.48 7.78 16.32
N SER A 261 4.51 7.18 15.71
CA SER A 261 5.62 7.92 15.10
C SER A 261 5.33 8.19 13.63
N LEU A 262 5.56 9.42 13.15
CA LEU A 262 5.37 9.80 11.75
C LEU A 262 6.35 9.01 10.85
N VAL A 263 5.81 8.43 9.77
CA VAL A 263 6.56 7.62 8.80
C VAL A 263 6.55 8.25 7.41
N GLU A 264 5.40 8.74 6.96
CA GLU A 264 5.25 9.35 5.63
C GLU A 264 4.25 10.50 5.70
N GLN A 265 4.52 11.61 5.01
CA GLN A 265 3.55 12.68 4.80
C GLN A 265 3.68 13.24 3.37
N VAL A 266 2.55 13.38 2.68
CA VAL A 266 2.45 14.01 1.37
C VAL A 266 2.52 15.52 1.54
N THR A 267 3.43 16.15 0.79
CA THR A 267 3.74 17.58 0.79
C THR A 267 3.21 18.31 -0.45
N GLY A 268 2.83 17.57 -1.50
CA GLY A 268 2.17 18.08 -2.70
C GLY A 268 1.28 17.02 -3.35
N PHE A 269 0.16 17.41 -3.95
CA PHE A 269 -0.82 16.52 -4.57
C PHE A 269 -1.35 17.13 -5.88
N THR A 270 -1.01 16.53 -7.01
CA THR A 270 -1.34 17.04 -8.35
C THR A 270 -2.02 15.93 -9.17
N PRO A 271 -3.36 15.95 -9.31
CA PRO A 271 -4.06 15.01 -10.21
C PRO A 271 -3.89 15.43 -11.67
N SER A 272 -3.69 14.48 -12.58
CA SER A 272 -3.61 14.75 -14.02
C SER A 272 -5.00 14.96 -14.63
N SER A 273 -5.10 15.94 -15.54
CA SER A 273 -6.33 16.33 -16.27
C SER A 273 -6.76 15.33 -17.33
#